data_AF-A0A530L823-F1
#
_entry.id   AF-A0A530L823-F1
#
_cell.length_a   1.000
_cell.length_b   1.000
_cell.length_c   1.000
_cell.angle_alpha   90.00
_cell.angle_beta   90.00
_cell.angle_gamma   90.00
#
_symmetry.space_group_name_H-M   'P 1'
#
loop_
_entity.id
_entity.type
_entity.pdbx_description
1 polymer ?
#
loop_
_entity_poly.entity_id
_entity_poly.type
_entity_poly.pdbx_seq_one_letter_code
_entity_poly.pdbx_strand_id
1 'polypeptide(L)'
;MTVEDRIRALPCWTGSIDIAPLPGGLSNANYLVKDAVGRHVVRIGQDYPFHHVFREREMMTARAAHAAGFAPAVHYTGPGVMVTEYLGAKAYVAQD
;
A
#
# COMPACT_ATOMS: atom_id res chain seq x y z
N MET A 1 20.26 2.09 -1.32
CA MET A 1 19.14 1.33 -0.74
C MET A 1 18.01 1.37 -1.74
N THR A 2 17.56 0.22 -2.22
CA THR A 2 16.44 0.09 -3.18
C THR A 2 15.09 0.29 -2.48
N VAL A 3 14.00 0.40 -3.26
CA VAL A 3 12.66 0.42 -2.67
C VAL A 3 12.36 -0.91 -1.99
N GLU A 4 12.79 -2.02 -2.59
CA GLU A 4 12.65 -3.37 -2.07
C GLU A 4 13.40 -3.55 -0.74
N ASP A 5 14.58 -2.95 -0.58
CA ASP A 5 15.30 -2.94 0.70
C ASP A 5 14.49 -2.21 1.79
N ARG A 6 13.89 -1.06 1.44
CA ARG A 6 13.03 -0.31 2.36
C ARG A 6 11.77 -1.09 2.74
N ILE A 7 11.18 -1.83 1.79
CA ILE A 7 10.04 -2.71 2.04
C ILE A 7 10.47 -3.84 2.99
N ARG A 8 11.60 -4.53 2.75
CA ARG A 8 12.09 -5.60 3.63
C ARG A 8 12.36 -5.13 5.07
N ALA A 9 12.76 -3.88 5.24
CA ALA A 9 13.04 -3.29 6.55
C ALA A 9 11.80 -2.93 7.38
N LEU A 10 10.58 -3.02 6.84
CA LEU A 10 9.38 -2.69 7.61
C LEU A 10 9.15 -3.73 8.74
N PRO A 11 8.79 -3.29 9.96
CA PRO A 11 8.67 -4.17 11.12
C PRO A 11 7.36 -4.98 11.14
N CYS A 12 6.49 -4.82 10.14
CA CYS A 12 5.16 -5.44 10.11
C CYS A 12 5.13 -6.84 9.50
N TRP A 13 6.25 -7.35 9.01
CA TRP A 13 6.29 -8.63 8.32
C TRP A 13 6.36 -9.83 9.26
N THR A 14 5.68 -10.90 8.86
CA THR A 14 5.86 -12.21 9.49
C THR A 14 6.76 -13.08 8.60
N GLY A 15 8.00 -13.30 9.04
CA GLY A 15 8.96 -14.12 8.29
C GLY A 15 9.56 -13.40 7.07
N SER A 16 10.10 -14.18 6.13
CA SER A 16 10.64 -13.67 4.87
C SER A 16 9.51 -13.23 3.93
N ILE A 17 9.80 -12.25 3.08
CA ILE A 17 8.81 -11.72 2.12
C ILE A 17 9.25 -11.88 0.67
N ASP A 18 8.26 -12.13 -0.18
CA ASP A 18 8.37 -12.01 -1.64
C ASP A 18 7.77 -10.67 -2.08
N ILE A 19 8.45 -9.95 -2.98
CA ILE A 19 8.02 -8.64 -3.46
C ILE A 19 7.86 -8.70 -4.97
N ALA A 20 6.68 -8.28 -5.47
CA ALA A 20 6.42 -8.12 -6.89
C ALA A 20 5.87 -6.72 -7.18
N PRO A 21 6.30 -6.05 -8.27
CA PRO A 21 5.70 -4.78 -8.67
C PRO A 21 4.22 -4.97 -9.01
N LEU A 22 3.37 -4.05 -8.55
CA LEU A 22 1.96 -4.01 -8.88
C LEU A 22 1.71 -2.81 -9.81
N PRO A 23 1.38 -3.02 -11.10
CA PRO A 23 1.23 -1.94 -12.05
C PRO A 23 0.06 -1.02 -11.66
N GLY A 24 0.21 0.26 -12.02
CA GLY A 24 -0.72 1.33 -11.66
C GLY A 24 -0.14 2.26 -10.58
N GLY A 25 -0.92 3.28 -10.24
CA GLY A 25 -0.45 4.40 -9.43
C GLY A 25 0.25 5.46 -10.28
N LEU A 26 -0.19 6.72 -10.15
CA LEU A 26 0.41 7.86 -10.85
C LEU A 26 1.43 8.56 -9.96
N SER A 27 1.05 8.83 -8.71
CA SER A 27 1.87 9.55 -7.72
C SER A 27 2.53 8.64 -6.68
N ASN A 28 2.41 7.32 -6.85
CA ASN A 28 2.91 6.29 -5.95
C ASN A 28 3.35 5.05 -6.73
N ALA A 29 4.31 4.32 -6.18
CA ALA A 29 4.71 2.99 -6.63
C ALA A 29 4.05 1.94 -5.74
N ASN A 30 3.44 0.92 -6.35
CA ASN A 30 2.71 -0.13 -5.65
C ASN A 30 3.42 -1.47 -5.81
N TYR A 31 3.38 -2.28 -4.76
CA TYR A 31 3.98 -3.60 -4.72
C TYR A 31 3.01 -4.58 -4.07
N LEU A 32 2.91 -5.78 -4.65
CA LEU A 32 2.31 -6.91 -3.97
C LEU A 32 3.40 -7.62 -3.16
N VAL A 33 3.20 -7.70 -1.86
CA VAL A 33 4.13 -8.35 -0.93
C VAL A 33 3.44 -9.57 -0.32
N LYS A 34 4.12 -10.70 -0.33
CA LYS A 34 3.66 -11.92 0.34
C LYS A 34 4.58 -12.21 1.51
N ASP A 35 4.01 -12.44 2.69
CA ASP A 35 4.71 -12.91 3.88
C ASP A 35 4.10 -14.24 4.37
N ALA A 36 4.44 -14.67 5.59
CA ALA A 36 3.93 -15.93 6.13
C ALA A 36 2.43 -15.93 6.46
N VAL A 37 1.81 -14.75 6.64
CA VAL A 37 0.39 -14.64 7.01
C VAL A 37 -0.52 -14.32 5.82
N GLY A 38 0.03 -13.83 4.71
CA GLY A 38 -0.77 -13.62 3.51
C GLY A 38 -0.13 -12.69 2.49
N ARG A 39 -1.00 -12.00 1.74
CA ARG A 39 -0.62 -11.02 0.73
C ARG A 39 -1.06 -9.63 1.16
N HIS A 40 -0.24 -8.65 0.83
CA HIS A 40 -0.39 -7.26 1.23
C HIS A 40 -0.08 -6.37 0.03
N VAL A 41 -0.70 -5.20 -0.03
CA VAL A 41 -0.32 -4.15 -0.98
C VAL A 41 0.50 -3.11 -0.24
N VAL A 42 1.72 -2.87 -0.71
CA VAL A 42 2.59 -1.81 -0.21
C VAL A 42 2.56 -0.65 -1.18
N ARG A 43 2.21 0.53 -0.68
CA ARG A 43 2.24 1.79 -1.41
C ARG A 43 3.42 2.62 -0.92
N ILE A 44 4.31 2.98 -1.83
CA ILE A 44 5.45 3.85 -1.58
C ILE A 44 5.21 5.17 -2.30
N GLY A 45 5.30 6.27 -1.56
CA GLY A 45 5.15 7.60 -2.14
C GLY A 45 5.71 8.69 -1.24
N GLN A 46 5.81 9.88 -1.80
CA GLN A 46 6.21 11.10 -1.11
C GLN A 46 5.13 12.16 -1.30
N ASP A 47 5.04 13.12 -0.38
CA ASP A 47 4.12 14.23 -0.53
C ASP A 47 4.27 14.88 -1.91
N TYR A 48 3.12 15.24 -2.48
CA TYR A 48 3.07 15.94 -3.76
C TYR A 48 2.15 17.16 -3.62
N PRO A 49 2.63 18.23 -2.95
CA PRO A 49 1.78 19.35 -2.52
C PRO A 49 1.12 20.10 -3.66
N PHE A 50 1.78 20.20 -4.82
CA PHE A 50 1.22 20.83 -6.02
C PHE A 50 -0.10 20.18 -6.46
N HIS A 51 -0.23 18.86 -6.30
CA HIS A 51 -1.47 18.11 -6.56
C HIS A 51 -2.28 17.84 -5.28
N HIS A 52 -1.97 18.55 -4.18
CA HIS A 52 -2.61 18.40 -2.87
C HIS A 52 -2.57 16.99 -2.27
N VAL A 53 -1.59 16.16 -2.63
CA VAL A 53 -1.47 14.80 -2.10
C VAL A 53 -0.53 14.77 -0.90
N PHE A 54 -1.06 14.55 0.29
CA PHE A 54 -0.30 14.45 1.55
C PHE A 54 -0.47 13.05 2.14
N ARG A 55 0.65 12.35 2.39
CA ARG A 55 0.64 10.93 2.80
C ARG A 55 -0.06 10.71 4.14
N GLU A 56 0.06 11.66 5.06
CA GLU A 56 -0.65 11.61 6.34
C GLU A 56 -2.17 11.65 6.16
N ARG A 57 -2.67 12.51 5.26
CA ARG A 57 -4.11 12.61 4.97
C ARG A 57 -4.63 11.36 4.28
N GLU A 58 -3.84 10.78 3.37
CA GLU A 58 -4.17 9.50 2.74
C GLU A 58 -4.30 8.39 3.78
N MET A 59 -3.39 8.33 4.76
CA MET A 59 -3.47 7.37 5.87
C MET A 59 -4.77 7.55 6.68
N MET A 60 -5.06 8.78 7.12
CA MET A 60 -6.27 9.07 7.91
C MET A 60 -7.52 8.65 7.14
N THR A 61 -7.57 8.97 5.85
CA THR A 61 -8.70 8.65 4.97
C THR A 61 -8.84 7.15 4.77
N ALA A 62 -7.73 6.42 4.55
CA ALA A 62 -7.74 4.98 4.38
C ALA A 62 -8.27 4.25 5.63
N ARG A 63 -7.84 4.68 6.82
CA ARG A 63 -8.34 4.12 8.09
C ARG A 63 -9.83 4.41 8.29
N ALA A 64 -10.27 5.63 8.02
CA ALA A 64 -11.68 6.01 8.12
C ALA A 64 -12.55 5.23 7.12
N ALA A 65 -12.10 5.09 5.88
CA ALA A 65 -12.79 4.32 4.85
C ALA A 65 -12.89 2.83 5.22
N HIS A 66 -11.84 2.24 5.81
CA HIS A 66 -11.91 0.87 6.31
C HIS A 66 -12.93 0.73 7.45
N ALA A 67 -12.91 1.63 8.43
CA ALA A 67 -13.88 1.63 9.53
C ALA A 67 -15.33 1.77 9.05
N ALA A 68 -15.53 2.45 7.91
CA ALA A 68 -16.83 2.59 7.25
C ALA A 68 -17.17 1.44 6.28
N GLY A 69 -16.29 0.44 6.10
CA GLY A 69 -16.51 -0.71 5.22
C GLY A 69 -16.24 -0.47 3.73
N PHE A 70 -15.58 0.64 3.37
CA PHE A 70 -15.31 1.04 1.99
C PHE A 70 -13.87 0.78 1.52
N ALA A 71 -12.96 0.39 2.41
CA ALA A 71 -11.56 0.15 2.06
C ALA A 71 -10.97 -1.08 2.78
N PRO A 72 -9.89 -1.68 2.23
CA PRO A 72 -9.15 -2.75 2.89
C PRO A 72 -8.53 -2.29 4.22
N ALA A 73 -8.22 -3.24 5.11
CA ALA A 73 -7.56 -2.93 6.36
C ALA A 73 -6.16 -2.31 6.15
N VAL A 74 -5.80 -1.35 7.00
CA VAL A 74 -4.45 -0.75 7.04
C VAL A 74 -3.62 -1.47 8.10
N HIS A 75 -2.66 -2.29 7.67
CA HIS A 75 -1.80 -3.08 8.55
C HIS A 75 -0.62 -2.28 9.11
N TYR A 76 -0.02 -1.42 8.29
CA TYR A 76 1.14 -0.64 8.71
C TYR A 76 1.22 0.70 7.98
N THR A 77 1.77 1.69 8.66
CA THR A 77 2.01 3.03 8.14
C THR A 77 3.33 3.58 8.66
N GLY A 78 4.04 4.32 7.83
CA GLY A 78 5.25 5.05 8.21
C GLY A 78 5.52 6.19 7.24
N PRO A 79 6.63 6.93 7.41
CA PRO A 79 7.00 8.01 6.50
C PRO A 79 7.02 7.51 5.06
N GLY A 80 6.10 8.01 4.22
CA GLY A 80 5.98 7.67 2.81
C GLY A 80 5.67 6.20 2.49
N VAL A 81 5.09 5.44 3.42
CA VAL A 81 4.72 4.03 3.23
C VAL A 81 3.39 3.70 3.88
N MET A 82 2.55 2.94 3.17
CA MET A 82 1.32 2.36 3.69
C MET A 82 1.19 0.92 3.21
N VAL A 83 0.86 0.01 4.13
CA VAL A 83 0.63 -1.41 3.87
C VAL A 83 -0.82 -1.73 4.16
N THR A 84 -1.53 -2.26 3.17
CA THR A 84 -2.94 -2.63 3.27
C THR A 84 -3.17 -4.09 2.90
N GLU A 85 -4.31 -4.62 3.33
CA GLU A 85 -4.79 -5.94 2.93
C GLU A 85 -4.89 -6.04 1.39
N TYR A 86 -4.55 -7.22 0.84
CA TYR A 86 -4.78 -7.53 -0.55
C TYR A 86 -6.12 -8.27 -0.73
N LEU A 87 -7.05 -7.65 -1.47
CA LEU A 87 -8.41 -8.20 -1.66
C LEU A 87 -8.52 -9.38 -2.63
N GLY A 88 -7.51 -9.62 -3.48
CA GLY A 88 -7.63 -10.66 -4.52
C GLY A 88 -8.70 -10.41 -5.59
N ALA A 89 -9.27 -9.20 -5.65
CA ALA A 89 -10.35 -8.84 -6.55
C ALA A 89 -9.84 -8.33 -7.91
N LYS A 90 -10.71 -8.40 -8.94
CA LYS A 90 -10.47 -7.80 -10.26
C LYS A 90 -10.74 -6.30 -10.19
N ALA A 91 -9.76 -5.48 -10.60
CA ALA A 91 -10.01 -4.07 -10.89
C ALA A 91 -10.82 -3.95 -12.18
N TYR A 92 -11.91 -3.18 -12.15
CA TYR A 92 -12.73 -2.95 -13.33
C TYR A 92 -12.02 -2.07 -14.36
N VAL A 93 -12.24 -2.38 -15.63
CA VAL A 93 -11.83 -1.58 -16.78
C VAL A 93 -13.02 -0.86 -17.40
N ALA A 94 -12.78 0.03 -18.35
CA ALA A 94 -13.84 0.84 -18.97
C ALA A 94 -14.94 0.03 -19.68
N GLN A 95 -14.68 -1.23 -20.02
CA GLN A 95 -15.60 -2.14 -20.69
C GLN A 95 -16.34 -3.12 -19.75
N ASP A 96 -15.96 -3.17 -18.47
CA ASP A 96 -16.74 -3.89 -17.45
C ASP A 96 -18.00 -3.10 -17.08
#